data_AF-A0A6B1AIG1-F1
#
_entry.id   AF-A0A6B1AIG1-F1
#
_cell.length_a   1.000
_cell.length_b   1.000
_cell.length_c   1.000
_cell.angle_alpha   90.00
_cell.angle_beta   90.00
_cell.angle_gamma   90.00
#
_symmetry.space_group_name_H-M   'P 1'
#
loop_
_entity.id
_entity.type
_entity.pdbx_description
1 polymer ?
#
loop_
_entity_poly.entity_id
_entity_poly.type
_entity_poly.pdbx_seq_one_letter_code
_entity_poly.pdbx_strand_id
1 'polypeptide(L)'
;MIGILADTPHDAELMRGAVVGGVRVIHTASDLSAADLGIECLVFGSRSGLLAERIAVLREVERKLPWVPVILVTDRKIAIARLLSRVQVADLVWFEDIERQLASRIESACSGSALLQMAEKIRRSTAPPALRSAVAHALREARRTPVRNVQELAAAVDCSPVTLFQQFQARALGRTTFNRFLGALAILRAQQLRASGSKWKHASAQLGLPRETLRRKAKRWLGCNLLELERIPPHQLLAAFALEHFAPLLEPPPRDAGA
;
A
#
# COMPACT_ATOMS: atom_id res chain seq x y z
N MET A 1 5.32 11.25 1.64
CA MET A 1 5.44 11.88 2.98
C MET A 1 5.78 10.78 3.98
N ILE A 2 6.64 11.06 4.96
CA ILE A 2 7.06 10.08 5.97
C ILE A 2 6.39 10.39 7.30
N GLY A 3 5.83 9.36 7.94
CA GLY A 3 5.28 9.47 9.29
C GLY A 3 6.33 9.09 10.32
N ILE A 4 6.40 9.81 11.44
CA ILE A 4 7.29 9.48 12.56
C ILE A 4 6.46 9.32 13.82
N LEU A 5 6.53 8.16 14.46
CA LEU A 5 5.96 7.89 15.77
C LEU A 5 7.10 7.55 16.73
N ALA A 6 7.31 8.36 17.76
CA ALA A 6 8.44 8.24 18.68
C ALA A 6 7.97 8.09 20.14
N ASP A 7 8.83 7.53 21.00
CA ASP A 7 8.57 7.50 22.44
C ASP A 7 8.74 8.88 23.10
N THR A 8 9.64 9.72 22.57
CA THR A 8 9.91 11.06 23.10
C THR A 8 9.97 12.13 21.98
N PRO A 9 9.72 13.41 22.30
CA PRO A 9 9.92 14.50 21.34
C PRO A 9 11.35 14.59 20.82
N HIS A 10 12.34 14.29 21.66
CA HIS A 10 13.74 14.28 21.27
C HIS A 10 14.02 13.21 20.20
N ASP A 11 13.53 11.98 20.40
CA ASP A 11 13.67 10.90 19.42
C ASP A 11 12.95 11.24 18.11
N ALA A 12 11.80 11.92 18.18
CA ALA A 12 11.07 12.39 16.99
C ALA A 12 11.90 13.39 16.17
N GLU A 13 12.59 14.32 16.82
CA GLU A 13 13.46 15.29 16.14
C GLU A 13 14.73 14.65 15.58
N LEU A 14 15.34 13.71 16.30
CA LEU A 14 16.46 12.92 15.77
C LEU A 14 16.07 12.16 14.48
N MET A 15 14.93 11.46 14.52
CA MET A 15 14.39 10.79 13.34
C MET A 15 14.07 11.79 12.22
N ARG A 16 13.46 12.94 12.54
CA ARG A 16 13.12 13.97 11.55
C ARG A 16 14.37 14.49 10.84
N GLY A 17 15.45 14.77 11.58
CA GLY A 17 16.70 15.27 11.01
C GLY A 17 17.36 14.28 10.04
N ALA A 18 17.12 12.98 10.20
CA ALA A 18 17.65 11.93 9.34
C ALA A 18 16.76 11.57 8.14
N VAL A 19 15.59 12.22 7.99
CA VAL A 19 14.66 11.97 6.88
C VAL A 19 14.71 13.10 5.86
N VAL A 20 14.86 12.75 4.58
CA VAL A 20 14.81 13.70 3.46
C VAL A 20 13.36 13.86 2.99
N GLY A 21 12.87 15.10 2.97
CA GLY A 21 11.55 15.46 2.42
C GLY A 21 10.47 15.71 3.47
N GLY A 22 9.20 15.61 3.05
CA GLY A 22 8.06 15.95 3.90
C GLY A 22 7.83 14.94 5.03
N VAL A 23 7.97 15.39 6.27
CA VAL A 23 7.79 14.60 7.50
C VAL A 23 6.55 15.07 8.27
N ARG A 24 5.81 14.11 8.84
CA ARG A 24 4.75 14.36 9.81
C ARG A 24 5.03 13.58 11.09
N VAL A 25 5.14 14.28 12.21
CA VAL A 25 5.26 13.65 13.54
C VAL A 25 3.87 13.28 14.07
N ILE A 26 3.76 12.08 14.61
CA ILE A 26 2.56 11.44 15.11
C ILE A 26 2.83 11.15 16.58
N HIS A 27 1.97 11.65 17.47
CA HIS A 27 2.22 11.58 18.91
C HIS A 27 1.71 10.26 19.52
N THR A 28 0.62 9.72 19.00
CA THR A 28 0.05 8.45 19.45
C THR A 28 -0.40 7.58 18.28
N ALA A 29 -0.48 6.25 18.47
CA ALA A 29 -1.12 5.39 17.46
C ALA A 29 -2.62 5.66 17.32
N SER A 30 -3.25 6.29 18.31
CA SER A 30 -4.64 6.74 18.21
C SER A 30 -4.80 7.92 17.25
N ASP A 31 -3.76 8.75 17.10
CA ASP A 31 -3.71 9.84 16.11
C ASP A 31 -3.54 9.32 14.67
N LEU A 32 -3.13 8.04 14.52
CA LEU A 32 -3.18 7.35 13.24
C LEU A 32 -4.63 7.26 12.79
N SER A 33 -5.00 8.12 11.86
CA SER A 33 -6.35 8.32 11.40
C SER A 33 -6.39 8.38 9.88
N ALA A 34 -7.61 8.54 9.38
CA ALA A 34 -7.89 8.86 7.99
C ALA A 34 -7.15 10.09 7.44
N ALA A 35 -6.32 10.82 8.20
CA ALA A 35 -5.49 11.92 7.69
C ALA A 35 -4.08 11.46 7.27
N ASP A 36 -3.66 10.23 7.60
CA ASP A 36 -2.32 9.67 7.34
C ASP A 36 -2.14 9.10 5.92
N LEU A 37 -2.91 9.65 5.00
CA LEU A 37 -3.23 9.09 3.69
C LEU A 37 -2.13 9.25 2.65
N GLY A 38 -1.13 10.07 2.95
CA GLY A 38 0.06 10.29 2.13
C GLY A 38 1.32 9.69 2.73
N ILE A 39 1.20 8.96 3.85
CA ILE A 39 2.34 8.31 4.49
C ILE A 39 2.79 7.13 3.62
N GLU A 40 3.99 7.24 3.10
CA GLU A 40 4.60 6.24 2.22
C GLU A 40 5.40 5.20 2.99
N CYS A 41 5.90 5.60 4.16
CA CYS A 41 6.57 4.77 5.15
C CYS A 41 6.38 5.41 6.53
N LEU A 42 6.23 4.56 7.55
CA LEU A 42 6.20 4.96 8.94
C LEU A 42 7.52 4.58 9.59
N VAL A 43 8.14 5.54 10.27
CA VAL A 43 9.28 5.32 11.15
C VAL A 43 8.76 5.26 12.58
N PHE A 44 8.91 4.11 13.22
CA PHE A 44 8.52 3.87 14.60
C PHE A 44 9.76 3.87 15.48
N GLY A 45 9.99 4.94 16.23
CA GLY A 45 11.09 5.02 17.19
C GLY A 45 10.65 4.51 18.56
N SER A 46 11.31 3.47 19.05
CA SER A 46 11.14 3.05 20.44
C SER A 46 12.43 2.64 21.10
N ARG A 47 12.67 3.18 22.29
CA ARG A 47 13.84 2.81 23.11
C ARG A 47 13.63 1.40 23.63
N SER A 48 14.71 0.65 23.69
CA SER A 48 14.71 -0.79 24.00
C SER A 48 14.06 -1.14 25.34
N GLY A 49 14.05 -0.22 26.32
CA GLY A 49 13.36 -0.38 27.60
C GLY A 49 11.83 -0.30 27.52
N LEU A 50 11.29 0.33 26.49
CA LEU A 50 9.85 0.54 26.29
C LEU A 50 9.27 -0.36 25.19
N LEU A 51 10.13 -1.02 24.40
CA LEU A 51 9.70 -1.77 23.22
C LEU A 51 8.66 -2.85 23.52
N ALA A 52 8.77 -3.54 24.66
CA ALA A 52 7.81 -4.59 25.04
C ALA A 52 6.38 -4.04 25.21
N GLU A 53 6.24 -2.87 25.83
CA GLU A 53 4.95 -2.17 25.99
C GLU A 53 4.47 -1.60 24.65
N ARG A 54 5.40 -1.19 23.81
CA ARG A 54 5.15 -0.56 22.50
C ARG A 54 4.81 -1.55 21.38
N ILE A 55 5.01 -2.85 21.57
CA ILE A 55 4.57 -3.88 20.60
C ILE A 55 3.06 -3.84 20.37
N ALA A 56 2.26 -3.55 21.39
CA ALA A 56 0.80 -3.42 21.22
C ALA A 56 0.45 -2.26 20.29
N VAL A 57 1.19 -1.15 20.41
CA VAL A 57 1.08 0.03 19.55
C VAL A 57 1.51 -0.29 18.11
N LEU A 58 2.63 -1.01 17.95
CA LEU A 58 3.11 -1.45 16.63
C LEU A 58 2.11 -2.39 15.93
N ARG A 59 1.48 -3.31 16.67
CA ARG A 59 0.38 -4.14 16.15
C ARG A 59 -0.87 -3.34 15.80
N GLU A 60 -1.17 -2.26 16.52
CA GLU A 60 -2.24 -1.34 16.14
C GLU A 60 -1.91 -0.61 14.84
N VAL A 61 -0.68 -0.14 14.69
CA VAL A 61 -0.18 0.47 13.45
C VAL A 61 -0.32 -0.49 12.27
N GLU A 62 0.14 -1.74 12.39
CA GLU A 62 0.03 -2.74 11.33
C GLU A 62 -1.43 -2.97 10.88
N ARG A 63 -2.36 -2.98 11.84
CA ARG A 63 -3.80 -3.10 11.52
C ARG A 63 -4.34 -1.88 10.80
N LYS A 64 -3.90 -0.67 11.19
CA LYS A 64 -4.38 0.59 10.60
C LYS A 64 -3.74 0.89 9.25
N LEU A 65 -2.48 0.50 9.05
CA LEU A 65 -1.67 0.82 7.88
C LEU A 65 -0.97 -0.42 7.28
N PRO A 66 -1.72 -1.46 6.88
CA PRO A 66 -1.17 -2.77 6.47
C PRO A 66 -0.25 -2.76 5.25
N TRP A 67 -0.23 -1.68 4.46
CA TRP A 67 0.60 -1.56 3.25
C TRP A 67 1.61 -0.42 3.33
N VAL A 68 1.67 0.26 4.47
CA VAL A 68 2.72 1.24 4.74
C VAL A 68 3.85 0.46 5.40
N PRO A 69 5.04 0.36 4.78
CA PRO A 69 6.18 -0.26 5.43
C PRO A 69 6.51 0.48 6.72
N VAL A 70 6.72 -0.29 7.78
CA VAL A 70 7.12 0.24 9.09
C VAL A 70 8.60 -0.05 9.31
N ILE A 71 9.40 0.98 9.55
CA ILE A 71 10.80 0.85 9.96
C ILE A 71 10.86 1.06 11.47
N LEU A 72 11.38 0.08 12.20
CA LEU A 72 11.62 0.23 13.63
C LEU A 72 12.98 0.90 13.84
N VAL A 73 13.00 1.99 14.61
CA VAL A 73 14.22 2.61 15.12
C VAL A 73 14.33 2.30 16.61
N THR A 74 15.41 1.64 17.03
CA THR A 74 15.56 1.22 18.43
C THR A 74 17.03 1.14 18.86
N ASP A 75 17.30 0.85 20.13
CA ASP A 75 18.68 0.67 20.61
C ASP A 75 19.18 -0.74 20.28
N ARG A 76 20.49 -0.90 20.07
CA ARG A 76 21.08 -2.21 19.77
C ARG A 76 21.04 -3.11 21.02
N LYS A 77 20.02 -3.97 21.15
CA LYS A 77 19.91 -5.00 22.20
C LYS A 77 19.46 -6.35 21.66
N ILE A 78 20.13 -7.43 22.09
CA ILE A 78 19.87 -8.82 21.66
C ILE A 78 18.43 -9.26 21.95
N ALA A 79 17.84 -8.79 23.05
CA ALA A 79 16.47 -9.14 23.45
C ALA A 79 15.39 -8.70 22.43
N ILE A 80 15.71 -7.76 21.54
CA ILE A 80 14.79 -7.20 20.53
C ILE A 80 14.44 -8.24 19.46
N ALA A 81 15.36 -9.14 19.11
CA ALA A 81 15.12 -10.16 18.08
C ALA A 81 13.91 -11.06 18.39
N ARG A 82 13.70 -11.40 19.67
CA ARG A 82 12.53 -12.19 20.11
C ARG A 82 11.24 -11.40 20.11
N LEU A 83 11.31 -10.08 20.30
CA LEU A 83 10.14 -9.20 20.26
C LEU A 83 9.71 -8.92 18.82
N LEU A 84 10.68 -8.82 17.90
CA LEU A 84 10.46 -8.61 16.47
C LEU A 84 9.78 -9.79 15.76
N SER A 85 9.88 -11.03 16.28
CA SER A 85 9.14 -12.17 15.68
C SER A 85 7.61 -12.05 15.82
N ARG A 86 7.12 -11.09 16.60
CA ARG A 86 5.69 -10.90 16.93
C ARG A 86 5.02 -9.75 16.16
N VAL A 87 5.75 -9.09 15.27
CA VAL A 87 5.38 -7.89 14.51
C VAL A 87 6.05 -7.94 13.13
N GLN A 88 5.43 -7.33 12.13
CA GLN A 88 5.99 -7.19 10.79
C GLN A 88 6.57 -5.79 10.60
N VAL A 89 7.90 -5.70 10.70
CA VAL A 89 8.65 -4.51 10.32
C VAL A 89 9.33 -4.74 8.97
N ALA A 90 9.34 -3.72 8.12
CA ALA A 90 9.99 -3.76 6.82
C ALA A 90 11.52 -3.69 6.95
N ASP A 91 12.01 -2.95 7.95
CA ASP A 91 13.44 -2.87 8.27
C ASP A 91 13.67 -2.42 9.73
N LEU A 92 14.91 -2.53 10.19
CA LEU A 92 15.37 -2.17 11.53
C LEU A 92 16.56 -1.21 11.43
N VAL A 93 16.48 -0.09 12.13
CA VAL A 93 17.57 0.89 12.23
C VAL A 93 17.91 1.11 13.69
N TRP A 94 19.19 1.24 14.00
CA TRP A 94 19.64 1.55 15.35
C TRP A 94 19.68 3.05 15.55
N PHE A 95 19.32 3.55 16.74
CA PHE A 95 19.40 4.98 17.04
C PHE A 95 20.83 5.54 16.83
N GLU A 96 21.86 4.76 17.13
CA GLU A 96 23.27 5.11 16.90
C GLU A 96 23.64 5.26 15.42
N ASP A 97 22.88 4.63 14.53
CA ASP A 97 23.14 4.58 13.09
C ASP A 97 22.14 5.43 12.27
N ILE A 98 21.28 6.19 12.95
CA ILE A 98 20.09 6.80 12.36
C ILE A 98 20.40 7.74 11.21
N GLU A 99 21.37 8.64 11.39
CA GLU A 99 21.77 9.64 10.39
C GLU A 99 22.34 8.99 9.13
N ARG A 100 22.99 7.83 9.27
CA ARG A 100 23.66 7.12 8.18
C ARG A 100 22.74 6.19 7.42
N GLN A 101 21.75 5.60 8.09
CA GLN A 101 20.98 4.47 7.54
C GLN A 101 19.52 4.80 7.30
N LEU A 102 18.89 5.69 8.07
CA LEU A 102 17.43 5.82 8.05
C LEU A 102 16.89 6.21 6.66
N ALA A 103 17.52 7.18 5.99
CA ALA A 103 17.09 7.62 4.66
C ALA A 103 17.12 6.47 3.62
N SER A 104 18.23 5.74 3.51
CA SER A 104 18.36 4.63 2.57
C SER A 104 17.41 3.47 2.89
N ARG A 105 17.12 3.26 4.18
CA ARG A 105 16.20 2.22 4.64
C ARG A 105 14.75 2.58 4.33
N ILE A 106 14.37 3.84 4.49
CA ILE A 106 13.07 4.36 4.05
C ILE A 106 12.89 4.18 2.55
N GLU A 107 13.88 4.57 1.76
CA GLU A 107 13.85 4.40 0.30
C GLU A 107 13.66 2.93 -0.09
N SER A 108 14.49 2.05 0.48
CA SER A 108 14.40 0.60 0.29
C SER A 108 13.02 0.04 0.68
N ALA A 109 12.53 0.36 1.87
CA ALA A 109 11.25 -0.14 2.37
C ALA A 109 10.06 0.37 1.55
N CYS A 110 10.10 1.63 1.11
CA CYS A 110 9.10 2.18 0.19
C CYS A 110 9.10 1.39 -1.13
N SER A 111 10.28 1.21 -1.73
CA SER A 111 10.43 0.42 -2.97
C SER A 111 9.97 -1.04 -2.81
N GLY A 112 10.07 -1.59 -1.59
CA GLY A 112 9.66 -2.94 -1.23
C GLY A 112 8.16 -3.14 -0.95
N SER A 113 7.32 -2.10 -0.97
CA SER A 113 5.87 -2.29 -0.75
C SER A 113 5.24 -3.16 -1.85
N ALA A 114 4.29 -4.02 -1.50
CA ALA A 114 3.76 -5.02 -2.43
C ALA A 114 3.16 -4.42 -3.73
N LEU A 115 2.43 -3.31 -3.64
CA LEU A 115 1.91 -2.62 -4.83
C LEU A 115 3.04 -2.03 -5.70
N LEU A 116 4.13 -1.55 -5.10
CA LEU A 116 5.30 -1.07 -5.84
C LEU A 116 6.12 -2.21 -6.45
N GLN A 117 6.26 -3.33 -5.75
CA GLN A 117 6.83 -4.55 -6.31
C GLN A 117 6.01 -5.07 -7.50
N MET A 118 4.68 -5.06 -7.41
CA MET A 118 3.80 -5.37 -8.54
C MET A 118 3.99 -4.37 -9.69
N ALA A 119 4.07 -3.07 -9.39
CA ALA A 119 4.29 -2.03 -10.41
C ALA A 119 5.64 -2.22 -11.14
N GLU A 120 6.68 -2.64 -10.42
CA GLU A 120 7.98 -2.94 -11.02
C GLU A 120 7.97 -4.26 -11.79
N LYS A 121 7.28 -5.28 -11.28
CA LYS A 121 7.11 -6.57 -11.96
C LYS A 121 6.40 -6.42 -13.31
N ILE A 122 5.33 -5.61 -13.39
CA ILE A 122 4.67 -5.37 -14.68
C ILE A 122 5.53 -4.52 -15.62
N ARG A 123 6.32 -3.56 -15.12
CA ARG A 123 7.28 -2.79 -15.94
C ARG A 123 8.32 -3.70 -16.62
N ARG A 124 8.76 -4.75 -15.94
CA ARG A 124 9.71 -5.75 -16.48
C ARG A 124 9.06 -6.88 -17.28
N SER A 125 7.73 -6.93 -17.34
CA SER A 125 7.00 -7.97 -18.06
C SER A 125 7.08 -7.79 -19.58
N THR A 126 6.58 -8.79 -20.31
CA THR A 126 6.43 -8.76 -21.77
C THR A 126 5.15 -8.06 -22.24
N ALA A 127 4.38 -7.42 -21.35
CA ALA A 127 3.19 -6.68 -21.73
C ALA A 127 3.54 -5.46 -22.62
N PRO A 128 2.58 -4.99 -23.45
CA PRO A 128 2.79 -3.80 -24.28
C PRO A 128 3.26 -2.58 -23.47
N PRO A 129 4.16 -1.72 -24.01
CA PRO A 129 4.74 -0.59 -23.27
C PRO A 129 3.72 0.35 -22.62
N ALA A 130 2.64 0.68 -23.33
CA ALA A 130 1.57 1.53 -22.81
C ALA A 130 0.83 0.84 -21.66
N LEU A 131 0.49 -0.44 -21.81
CA LEU A 131 -0.13 -1.23 -20.75
C LEU A 131 0.76 -1.35 -19.51
N ARG A 132 2.07 -1.60 -19.69
CA ARG A 132 3.04 -1.64 -18.58
C ARG A 132 3.04 -0.33 -17.79
N SER A 133 3.10 0.79 -18.50
CA SER A 133 3.12 2.12 -17.90
C SER A 133 1.81 2.42 -17.17
N ALA A 134 0.67 2.12 -17.79
CA ALA A 134 -0.66 2.30 -17.21
C ALA A 134 -0.86 1.48 -15.94
N VAL A 135 -0.60 0.17 -15.98
CA VAL A 135 -0.80 -0.71 -14.82
C VAL A 135 0.15 -0.32 -13.68
N ALA A 136 1.41 -0.02 -13.98
CA ALA A 136 2.36 0.46 -12.98
C ALA A 136 1.95 1.80 -12.35
N HIS A 137 1.43 2.73 -13.16
CA HIS A 137 0.88 3.99 -12.67
C HIS A 137 -0.32 3.76 -11.74
N ALA A 138 -1.30 2.97 -12.16
CA ALA A 138 -2.48 2.66 -11.35
C ALA A 138 -2.14 2.00 -10.00
N LEU A 139 -1.17 1.07 -9.98
CA LEU A 139 -0.68 0.42 -8.76
C LEU A 139 0.00 1.41 -7.80
N ARG A 140 0.76 2.38 -8.32
CA ARG A 140 1.40 3.43 -7.53
C ARG A 140 0.36 4.37 -6.92
N GLU A 141 -0.56 4.85 -7.75
CA GLU A 141 -1.59 5.81 -7.33
C GLU A 141 -2.59 5.23 -6.34
N ALA A 142 -2.87 3.91 -6.40
CA ALA A 142 -3.76 3.24 -5.47
C ALA A 142 -3.36 3.41 -3.98
N ARG A 143 -2.08 3.70 -3.69
CA ARG A 143 -1.60 4.01 -2.33
C ARG A 143 -2.12 5.34 -1.79
N ARG A 144 -2.44 6.30 -2.68
CA ARG A 144 -2.92 7.64 -2.34
C ARG A 144 -4.39 7.77 -2.74
N THR A 145 -4.62 7.89 -4.04
CA THR A 145 -5.92 8.07 -4.70
C THR A 145 -6.02 7.11 -5.89
N PRO A 146 -6.82 6.05 -5.80
CA PRO A 146 -6.99 5.10 -6.89
C PRO A 146 -7.57 5.77 -8.14
N VAL A 147 -6.97 5.47 -9.30
CA VAL A 147 -7.47 5.89 -10.61
C VAL A 147 -8.86 5.30 -10.84
N ARG A 148 -9.82 6.15 -11.26
CA ARG A 148 -11.25 5.79 -11.19
C ARG A 148 -11.74 5.04 -12.42
N ASN A 149 -11.17 5.36 -13.58
CA ASN A 149 -11.58 4.82 -14.87
C ASN A 149 -10.41 4.78 -15.87
N VAL A 150 -10.65 4.13 -17.01
CA VAL A 150 -9.65 3.94 -18.05
C VAL A 150 -9.27 5.26 -18.72
N GLN A 151 -10.20 6.21 -18.84
CA GLN A 151 -9.94 7.52 -19.46
C GLN A 151 -8.93 8.33 -18.65
N GLU A 152 -9.11 8.41 -17.34
CA GLU A 152 -8.18 9.05 -16.41
C GLU A 152 -6.79 8.39 -16.48
N LEU A 153 -6.76 7.04 -16.51
CA LEU A 153 -5.50 6.31 -16.61
C LEU A 153 -4.77 6.57 -17.93
N ALA A 154 -5.52 6.54 -19.04
CA ALA A 154 -4.99 6.72 -20.38
C ALA A 154 -4.42 8.13 -20.57
N ALA A 155 -5.11 9.15 -20.04
CA ALA A 155 -4.61 10.52 -20.00
C ALA A 155 -3.30 10.64 -19.18
N ALA A 156 -3.21 9.93 -18.04
CA ALA A 156 -2.02 9.97 -17.18
C ALA A 156 -0.77 9.32 -17.82
N VAL A 157 -0.92 8.50 -18.85
CA VAL A 157 0.19 7.82 -19.55
C VAL A 157 0.27 8.16 -21.04
N ASP A 158 -0.42 9.22 -21.47
CA ASP A 158 -0.45 9.72 -22.85
C ASP A 158 -0.76 8.61 -23.88
N CYS A 159 -1.88 7.91 -23.67
CA CYS A 159 -2.33 6.83 -24.53
C CYS A 159 -3.83 6.95 -24.84
N SER A 160 -4.27 6.41 -25.98
CA SER A 160 -5.70 6.30 -26.27
C SER A 160 -6.39 5.32 -25.30
N PRO A 161 -7.53 5.70 -24.68
CA PRO A 161 -8.30 4.78 -23.83
C PRO A 161 -8.69 3.48 -24.53
N VAL A 162 -8.97 3.54 -25.84
CA VAL A 162 -9.35 2.38 -26.65
C VAL A 162 -8.18 1.42 -26.78
N THR A 163 -7.00 1.92 -27.14
CA THR A 163 -5.78 1.13 -27.26
C THR A 163 -5.42 0.48 -25.93
N LEU A 164 -5.45 1.25 -24.85
CA LEU A 164 -5.13 0.76 -23.52
C LEU A 164 -6.13 -0.34 -23.08
N PHE A 165 -7.42 -0.16 -23.37
CA PHE A 165 -8.45 -1.16 -23.11
C PHE A 165 -8.24 -2.46 -23.89
N GLN A 166 -7.99 -2.36 -25.20
CA GLN A 166 -7.74 -3.53 -26.06
C GLN A 166 -6.50 -4.30 -25.62
N GLN A 167 -5.40 -3.60 -25.33
CA GLN A 167 -4.17 -4.24 -24.83
C GLN A 167 -4.40 -4.97 -23.51
N PHE A 168 -5.17 -4.35 -22.60
CA PHE A 168 -5.50 -4.99 -21.34
C PHE A 168 -6.35 -6.25 -21.55
N GLN A 169 -7.40 -6.17 -22.36
CA GLN A 169 -8.27 -7.33 -22.63
C GLN A 169 -7.51 -8.49 -23.26
N ALA A 170 -6.68 -8.19 -24.28
CA ALA A 170 -5.83 -9.19 -24.93
C ALA A 170 -4.88 -9.86 -23.94
N ARG A 171 -4.34 -9.09 -22.98
CA ARG A 171 -3.45 -9.64 -21.96
C ARG A 171 -4.21 -10.45 -20.89
N ALA A 172 -5.33 -9.95 -20.41
CA ALA A 172 -6.08 -10.54 -19.31
C ALA A 172 -6.92 -11.77 -19.71
N LEU A 173 -7.10 -12.03 -21.02
CA LEU A 173 -7.83 -13.19 -21.57
C LEU A 173 -9.22 -13.38 -20.95
N GLY A 174 -9.94 -12.28 -20.71
CA GLY A 174 -11.27 -12.31 -20.11
C GLY A 174 -11.32 -12.69 -18.62
N ARG A 175 -10.21 -13.13 -18.00
CA ARG A 175 -10.13 -13.44 -16.56
C ARG A 175 -10.44 -12.23 -15.71
N THR A 176 -10.06 -11.05 -16.18
CA THR A 176 -10.45 -9.80 -15.57
C THR A 176 -10.70 -8.70 -16.60
N THR A 177 -11.37 -7.64 -16.18
CA THR A 177 -11.59 -6.44 -17.01
C THR A 177 -10.87 -5.25 -16.40
N PHE A 178 -10.52 -4.26 -17.21
CA PHE A 178 -9.81 -3.08 -16.70
C PHE A 178 -10.59 -2.37 -15.59
N ASN A 179 -11.92 -2.26 -15.74
CA ASN A 179 -12.79 -1.68 -14.72
C ASN A 179 -12.86 -2.51 -13.43
N ARG A 180 -12.73 -3.85 -13.52
CA ARG A 180 -12.63 -4.73 -12.35
C ARG A 180 -11.28 -4.57 -11.66
N PHE A 181 -10.18 -4.50 -12.42
CA PHE A 181 -8.84 -4.24 -11.90
C PHE A 181 -8.77 -2.91 -11.12
N LEU A 182 -9.19 -1.80 -11.74
CA LEU A 182 -9.24 -0.48 -11.08
C LEU A 182 -10.23 -0.47 -9.91
N GLY A 183 -11.35 -1.19 -10.05
CA GLY A 183 -12.31 -1.38 -8.97
C GLY A 183 -11.72 -2.09 -7.76
N ALA A 184 -10.93 -3.14 -7.95
CA ALA A 184 -10.28 -3.88 -6.88
C ALA A 184 -9.21 -3.05 -6.17
N LEU A 185 -8.43 -2.24 -6.90
CA LEU A 185 -7.51 -1.26 -6.30
C LEU A 185 -8.25 -0.23 -5.43
N ALA A 186 -9.42 0.24 -5.88
CA ALA A 186 -10.26 1.13 -5.08
C ALA A 186 -10.79 0.44 -3.81
N ILE A 187 -11.17 -0.84 -3.88
CA ILE A 187 -11.64 -1.61 -2.72
C ILE A 187 -10.51 -1.90 -1.73
N LEU A 188 -9.33 -2.25 -2.22
CA LEU A 188 -8.12 -2.36 -1.40
C LEU A 188 -7.96 -1.07 -0.59
N ARG A 189 -7.83 0.07 -1.28
CA ARG A 189 -7.65 1.34 -0.59
C ARG A 189 -8.79 1.65 0.38
N ALA A 190 -10.05 1.42 -0.01
CA ALA A 190 -11.20 1.66 0.86
C ALA A 190 -11.18 0.80 2.13
N GLN A 191 -10.78 -0.47 2.02
CA GLN A 191 -10.62 -1.36 3.17
C GLN A 191 -9.49 -0.88 4.10
N GLN A 192 -8.37 -0.44 3.55
CA GLN A 192 -7.27 0.14 4.34
C GLN A 192 -7.73 1.37 5.11
N LEU A 193 -8.44 2.30 4.45
CA LEU A 193 -9.02 3.47 5.09
C LEU A 193 -9.96 3.06 6.21
N ARG A 194 -10.80 2.05 5.98
CA ARG A 194 -11.72 1.58 7.01
C ARG A 194 -11.00 0.96 8.20
N ALA A 195 -9.98 0.14 7.95
CA ALA A 195 -9.14 -0.50 8.98
C ALA A 195 -8.37 0.52 9.83
N SER A 196 -8.00 1.67 9.26
CA SER A 196 -7.41 2.80 9.99
C SER A 196 -8.37 3.52 10.95
N GLY A 197 -9.64 3.10 11.03
CA GLY A 197 -10.66 3.73 11.87
C GLY A 197 -11.53 4.77 11.16
N SER A 198 -11.31 4.99 9.85
CA SER A 198 -12.14 5.92 9.07
C SER A 198 -13.60 5.46 9.00
N LYS A 199 -14.55 6.39 9.09
CA LYS A 199 -15.95 6.10 8.72
C LYS A 199 -16.07 5.96 7.21
N TRP A 200 -16.98 5.11 6.72
CA TRP A 200 -17.23 4.94 5.27
C TRP A 200 -17.53 6.24 4.53
N LYS A 201 -18.23 7.19 5.16
CA LYS A 201 -18.49 8.52 4.58
C LYS A 201 -17.18 9.24 4.24
N HIS A 202 -16.20 9.17 5.14
CA HIS A 202 -14.90 9.79 4.94
C HIS A 202 -14.09 9.06 3.88
N ALA A 203 -14.04 7.72 3.94
CA ALA A 203 -13.37 6.91 2.91
C ALA A 203 -13.95 7.18 1.50
N SER A 204 -15.27 7.31 1.37
CA SER A 204 -15.91 7.69 0.11
C SER A 204 -15.52 9.08 -0.39
N ALA A 205 -15.56 10.08 0.49
CA ALA A 205 -15.19 11.45 0.14
C ALA A 205 -13.73 11.52 -0.34
N GLN A 206 -12.83 10.84 0.37
CA GLN A 206 -11.42 10.83 0.08
C GLN A 206 -11.08 10.12 -1.23
N LEU A 207 -11.74 9.00 -1.53
CA LEU A 207 -11.55 8.30 -2.80
C LEU A 207 -12.24 9.01 -3.97
N GLY A 208 -13.10 10.00 -3.69
CA GLY A 208 -14.02 10.57 -4.67
C GLY A 208 -14.94 9.51 -5.28
N LEU A 209 -15.28 8.48 -4.51
CA LEU A 209 -16.15 7.38 -4.91
C LEU A 209 -17.35 7.32 -3.96
N PRO A 210 -18.59 7.49 -4.47
CA PRO A 210 -19.78 7.35 -3.65
C PRO A 210 -19.80 6.00 -2.92
N ARG A 211 -20.32 5.98 -1.70
CA ARG A 211 -20.41 4.74 -0.89
C ARG A 211 -21.10 3.60 -1.64
N GLU A 212 -22.11 3.94 -2.44
CA GLU A 212 -22.80 2.98 -3.30
C GLU A 212 -21.90 2.35 -4.36
N THR A 213 -20.98 3.14 -4.92
CA THR A 213 -19.98 2.64 -5.88
C THR A 213 -18.99 1.70 -5.19
N LEU A 214 -18.56 2.00 -3.97
CA LEU A 214 -17.74 1.07 -3.18
C LEU A 214 -18.51 -0.22 -2.86
N ARG A 215 -19.77 -0.13 -2.44
CA ARG A 215 -20.63 -1.29 -2.19
C ARG A 215 -20.76 -2.18 -3.41
N ARG A 216 -21.08 -1.59 -4.57
CA ARG A 216 -21.20 -2.31 -5.84
C ARG A 216 -19.89 -2.95 -6.29
N LYS A 217 -18.75 -2.26 -6.11
CA LYS A 217 -17.41 -2.82 -6.44
C LYS A 217 -17.05 -3.97 -5.51
N ALA A 218 -17.27 -3.85 -4.20
CA ALA A 218 -17.04 -4.92 -3.23
C ALA A 218 -17.91 -6.16 -3.53
N LYS A 219 -19.21 -5.94 -3.79
CA LYS A 219 -20.14 -7.02 -4.15
C LYS A 219 -19.75 -7.70 -5.46
N ARG A 220 -19.30 -6.93 -6.46
CA ARG A 220 -18.91 -7.46 -7.77
C ARG A 220 -17.60 -8.26 -7.73
N TRP A 221 -16.66 -7.89 -6.87
CA TRP A 221 -15.38 -8.58 -6.76
C TRP A 221 -15.46 -9.74 -5.77
N LEU A 222 -15.80 -9.47 -4.51
CA LEU A 222 -15.70 -10.41 -3.40
C LEU A 222 -17.03 -11.06 -3.02
N GLY A 223 -18.13 -10.67 -3.67
CA GLY A 223 -19.47 -11.12 -3.29
C GLY A 223 -19.98 -10.54 -1.97
N CYS A 224 -19.23 -9.64 -1.33
CA CYS A 224 -19.51 -9.17 0.02
C CYS A 224 -20.07 -7.73 0.07
N ASN A 225 -20.67 -7.38 1.20
CA ASN A 225 -21.04 -6.01 1.54
C ASN A 225 -19.88 -5.27 2.25
N LEU A 226 -20.07 -3.98 2.54
CA LEU A 226 -19.01 -3.16 3.16
C LEU A 226 -18.69 -3.56 4.60
N LEU A 227 -19.63 -4.10 5.37
CA LEU A 227 -19.38 -4.57 6.75
C LEU A 227 -18.56 -5.87 6.75
N GLU A 228 -18.87 -6.77 5.81
CA GLU A 228 -18.11 -8.00 5.61
C GLU A 228 -16.68 -7.71 5.13
N LEU A 229 -16.51 -6.72 4.25
CA LEU A 229 -15.20 -6.27 3.78
C LEU A 229 -14.27 -5.85 4.92
N GLU A 230 -14.79 -5.27 6.01
CA GLU A 230 -13.98 -4.86 7.18
C GLU A 230 -13.36 -6.05 7.91
N ARG A 231 -14.01 -7.22 7.82
CA ARG A 231 -13.57 -8.45 8.49
C ARG A 231 -12.50 -9.20 7.71
N ILE A 232 -12.31 -8.86 6.42
CA ILE A 232 -11.30 -9.50 5.58
C ILE A 232 -9.92 -8.93 5.95
N PRO A 233 -8.95 -9.78 6.34
CA PRO A 233 -7.59 -9.33 6.62
C PRO A 233 -6.95 -8.69 5.37
N PRO A 234 -6.25 -7.54 5.51
CA PRO A 234 -5.65 -6.82 4.38
C PRO A 234 -4.71 -7.66 3.51
N HIS A 235 -3.94 -8.57 4.11
CA HIS A 235 -3.02 -9.45 3.39
C HIS A 235 -3.76 -10.47 2.52
N GLN A 236 -4.91 -10.99 2.99
CA GLN A 236 -5.76 -11.90 2.20
C GLN A 236 -6.39 -11.15 1.03
N LEU A 237 -6.87 -9.92 1.28
CA LEU A 237 -7.45 -9.09 0.24
C LEU A 237 -6.42 -8.73 -0.86
N LEU A 238 -5.18 -8.41 -0.45
CA LEU A 238 -4.08 -8.16 -1.38
C LEU A 238 -3.67 -9.42 -2.16
N ALA A 239 -3.64 -10.59 -1.50
CA ALA A 239 -3.36 -11.86 -2.17
C ALA A 239 -4.42 -12.21 -3.21
N ALA A 240 -5.71 -12.03 -2.88
CA ALA A 240 -6.81 -12.20 -3.81
C ALA A 240 -6.69 -11.24 -5.02
N PHE A 241 -6.33 -9.98 -4.78
CA PHE A 241 -6.06 -9.03 -5.85
C PHE A 241 -4.91 -9.49 -6.75
N ALA A 242 -3.80 -9.94 -6.13
CA ALA A 242 -2.64 -10.43 -6.84
C ALA A 242 -3.01 -11.58 -7.79
N LEU A 243 -3.79 -12.54 -7.29
CA LEU A 243 -4.19 -13.74 -8.02
C LEU A 243 -5.20 -13.46 -9.13
N GLU A 244 -6.27 -12.71 -8.83
CA GLU A 244 -7.42 -12.57 -9.73
C GLU A 244 -7.26 -11.42 -10.74
N HIS A 245 -6.50 -10.39 -10.39
CA HIS A 245 -6.43 -9.16 -11.17
C HIS A 245 -5.04 -8.88 -11.74
N PHE A 246 -3.98 -9.19 -10.98
CA PHE A 246 -2.60 -8.85 -11.39
C PHE A 246 -1.89 -10.00 -12.13
N ALA A 247 -1.96 -11.23 -11.63
CA ALA A 247 -1.33 -12.40 -12.23
C ALA A 247 -1.73 -12.62 -13.70
N PRO A 248 -3.02 -12.44 -14.11
CA PRO A 248 -3.41 -12.54 -15.51
C PRO A 248 -2.69 -11.55 -16.44
N LEU A 249 -2.10 -10.48 -15.90
CA LEU A 249 -1.37 -9.49 -16.69
C LEU A 249 0.10 -9.86 -16.92
N LEU A 250 0.62 -10.80 -16.14
CA LEU A 250 2.04 -11.16 -16.17
C LEU A 250 2.35 -12.29 -17.15
N GLU A 251 1.46 -13.27 -17.26
CA GLU A 251 1.65 -14.39 -18.18
C GLU A 251 1.36 -13.95 -19.62
N PRO A 252 2.21 -14.32 -20.60
CA PRO A 252 1.79 -14.21 -21.99
C PRO A 252 0.55 -15.07 -22.20
N PRO A 253 -0.40 -14.62 -23.05
CA PRO A 253 -1.45 -15.53 -23.47
C PRO A 253 -0.79 -16.79 -24.03
N PRO A 254 -1.31 -18.01 -23.72
CA PRO A 254 -0.78 -19.20 -24.35
C PRO A 254 -0.78 -18.93 -25.84
N ARG A 255 0.38 -19.09 -26.49
CA ARG A 255 0.40 -19.11 -27.94
C ARG A 255 -0.57 -20.22 -28.30
N ASP A 256 -1.67 -19.87 -28.96
CA ASP A 256 -2.46 -20.89 -29.60
C ASP A 256 -1.48 -21.78 -30.35
N ALA A 257 -1.43 -23.05 -29.96
CA ALA A 257 -0.85 -24.11 -30.75
C ALA A 257 -1.72 -24.18 -32.00
N GLY A 258 -1.43 -23.31 -32.95
CA GLY A 258 -2.20 -23.09 -34.17
C GLY A 258 -1.29 -23.30 -35.37
N ALA A 259 -1.05 -24.56 -35.69
CA ALA A 259 -1.07 -25.13 -37.03
C ALA A 259 -1.20 -26.65 -36.89
#